data_AF-A0A150PBL9-F1
#
_entry.id   AF-A0A150PBL9-F1
#
_cell.length_a   1.000
_cell.length_b   1.000
_cell.length_c   1.000
_cell.angle_alpha   90.00
_cell.angle_beta   90.00
_cell.angle_gamma   90.00
#
_symmetry.space_group_name_H-M   'P 1'
#
loop_
_entity.id
_entity.type
_entity.pdbx_description
1 polymer ?
#
loop_
_entity_poly.entity_id
_entity_poly.type
_entity_poly.pdbx_seq_one_letter_code
_entity_poly.pdbx_strand_id
1 'polypeptide(L)'
;MGGKLFNLPRMPRGEYLAIEAEVRRYLDVKLPGQYRIPRYYGDKPDFGDMDVVVASRPDWGEVRAEIARDLGVTQTKAVGHVFSTVCRGLQTDFFPVPERYLDIAYSFMCFNDVGNFIGRICRRFDLKYGERGLAYVYRREGGNYRADLEVTRDFERICGFLGLDHGAWQAGFASLPAVFDWVIASPYFSVAPYLDDGDSPLRERAGVRSTVARFIEYLSARGIDKRPPLGDRRSYLPMILAAFPEADLGGQIERERAAEARRAQIDAKFSGKRVMRLVPGLEGKALGELITRLKGSFDDFEGWVLATPQEEIDRRITELAALLDAD
;
A
#
# COMPACT_ATOMS: atom_id res chain seq x y z
N MET A 1 7.23 -9.58 -2.75
CA MET A 1 6.87 -10.99 -2.54
C MET A 1 7.52 -11.81 -3.63
N GLY A 2 8.65 -12.43 -3.31
CA GLY A 2 9.53 -13.12 -4.24
C GLY A 2 10.00 -14.42 -3.59
N GLY A 3 9.23 -15.49 -3.79
CA GLY A 3 9.49 -16.83 -3.25
C GLY A 3 10.64 -17.58 -3.91
N LYS A 4 11.74 -16.87 -4.26
CA LYS A 4 12.96 -17.45 -4.84
C LYS A 4 14.23 -16.84 -4.26
N LEU A 5 14.18 -16.24 -3.07
CA LEU A 5 15.34 -15.53 -2.49
C LEU A 5 16.51 -16.48 -2.17
N PHE A 6 16.19 -17.72 -1.82
CA PHE A 6 17.15 -18.78 -1.49
C PHE A 6 17.22 -19.89 -2.55
N ASN A 7 16.50 -19.77 -3.66
CA ASN A 7 16.43 -20.79 -4.74
C ASN A 7 16.11 -22.21 -4.24
N LEU A 8 15.24 -22.32 -3.24
CA LEU A 8 14.80 -23.60 -2.69
C LEU A 8 13.76 -24.28 -3.61
N PRO A 9 13.68 -25.63 -3.64
CA PRO A 9 12.62 -26.33 -4.34
C PRO A 9 11.26 -26.03 -3.69
N ARG A 10 10.18 -26.24 -4.45
CA ARG A 10 8.82 -26.18 -3.87
C ARG A 10 8.63 -27.35 -2.90
N MET A 11 8.04 -27.08 -1.76
CA MET A 11 7.82 -28.03 -0.68
C MET A 11 6.45 -28.72 -0.85
N PRO A 12 6.38 -30.06 -0.80
CA PRO A 12 5.12 -30.79 -0.82
C PRO A 12 4.18 -30.39 0.33
N ARG A 13 2.88 -30.38 0.09
CA ARG A 13 1.85 -29.97 1.07
C ARG A 13 1.99 -30.62 2.45
N GLY A 14 2.28 -31.92 2.51
CA GLY A 14 2.41 -32.64 3.79
C GLY A 14 3.53 -32.09 4.67
N GLU A 15 4.71 -31.86 4.08
CA GLU A 15 5.87 -31.29 4.76
C GLU A 15 5.64 -29.83 5.15
N TYR A 16 5.05 -29.06 4.24
CA TYR A 16 4.69 -27.67 4.50
C TYR A 16 3.77 -27.54 5.72
N LEU A 17 2.71 -28.35 5.80
CA LEU A 17 1.76 -28.32 6.91
C LEU A 17 2.41 -28.66 8.26
N ALA A 18 3.38 -29.58 8.27
CA ALA A 18 4.12 -29.91 9.47
C ALA A 18 4.96 -28.72 9.97
N ILE A 19 5.65 -28.03 9.05
CA ILE A 19 6.45 -26.84 9.36
C ILE A 19 5.57 -25.66 9.76
N GLU A 20 4.45 -25.42 9.06
CA GLU A 20 3.48 -24.39 9.41
C GLU A 20 2.96 -24.60 10.84
N ALA A 21 2.64 -25.85 11.22
CA ALA A 21 2.19 -26.18 12.57
C ALA A 21 3.28 -26.03 13.64
N GLU A 22 4.56 -26.30 13.31
CA GLU A 22 5.70 -26.01 14.20
C GLU A 22 5.85 -24.50 14.42
N VAL A 23 5.90 -23.73 13.34
CA VAL A 23 6.05 -22.27 13.41
C VAL A 23 4.87 -21.61 14.11
N ARG A 24 3.64 -22.04 13.83
CA ARG A 24 2.43 -21.54 14.49
C ARG A 24 2.50 -21.74 16.01
N ARG A 25 2.78 -22.96 16.48
CA ARG A 25 2.91 -23.25 17.92
C ARG A 25 3.98 -22.41 18.59
N TYR A 26 5.12 -22.21 17.92
CA TYR A 26 6.18 -21.35 18.43
C TYR A 26 5.72 -19.89 18.54
N LEU A 27 5.10 -19.35 17.49
CA LEU A 27 4.64 -17.96 17.44
C LEU A 27 3.45 -17.69 18.36
N ASP A 28 2.59 -18.67 18.64
CA ASP A 28 1.51 -18.56 19.64
C ASP A 28 2.06 -18.25 21.03
N VAL A 29 3.23 -18.79 21.37
CA VAL A 29 3.93 -18.50 22.63
C VAL A 29 4.75 -17.22 22.53
N LYS A 30 5.47 -17.04 21.42
CA LYS A 30 6.45 -15.95 21.26
C LYS A 30 5.80 -14.59 21.00
N LEU A 31 4.75 -14.57 20.18
CA LEU A 31 4.07 -13.38 19.67
C LEU A 31 2.54 -13.52 19.81
N PRO A 32 2.00 -13.77 21.01
CA PRO A 32 0.58 -14.05 21.21
C PRO A 32 -0.29 -12.94 20.63
N GLY A 33 -1.16 -13.28 19.69
CA GLY A 33 -2.07 -12.35 19.00
C GLY A 33 -1.42 -11.40 17.99
N GLN A 34 -0.10 -11.33 17.91
CA GLN A 34 0.67 -10.33 17.15
C GLN A 34 1.20 -10.83 15.80
N TYR A 35 0.69 -11.95 15.31
CA TYR A 35 1.05 -12.47 13.99
C TYR A 35 -0.14 -13.08 13.26
N ARG A 36 -0.01 -13.21 11.94
CA ARG A 36 -0.94 -13.94 11.07
C ARG A 36 -0.14 -14.70 10.00
N ILE A 37 -0.56 -15.91 9.69
CA ILE A 37 -0.05 -16.68 8.53
C ILE A 37 -1.16 -16.66 7.47
N PRO A 38 -0.98 -16.01 6.31
CA PRO A 38 -1.99 -15.92 5.27
C PRO A 38 -2.50 -17.29 4.81
N ARG A 39 -3.80 -17.37 4.54
CA ARG A 39 -4.46 -18.61 4.11
C ARG A 39 -4.18 -18.90 2.63
N TYR A 40 -4.37 -20.15 2.25
CA TYR A 40 -4.26 -20.66 0.88
C TYR A 40 -5.47 -21.56 0.58
N TYR A 41 -5.69 -21.86 -0.70
CA TYR A 41 -6.76 -22.76 -1.12
C TYR A 41 -6.40 -24.23 -0.84
N GLY A 42 -7.42 -25.06 -0.60
CA GLY A 42 -7.28 -26.39 0.03
C GLY A 42 -6.45 -27.41 -0.76
N ASP A 43 -6.64 -27.45 -2.09
CA ASP A 43 -6.01 -28.43 -2.99
C ASP A 43 -4.61 -28.03 -3.49
N LYS A 44 -4.00 -26.99 -2.89
CA LYS A 44 -2.64 -26.55 -3.26
C LYS A 44 -1.63 -27.68 -3.03
N PRO A 45 -0.97 -28.19 -4.08
CA PRO A 45 -0.14 -29.40 -3.97
C PRO A 45 1.22 -29.15 -3.30
N ASP A 46 1.74 -27.92 -3.44
CA ASP A 46 3.06 -27.53 -2.97
C ASP A 46 3.16 -26.00 -2.69
N PHE A 47 4.23 -25.62 -2.00
CA PHE A 47 4.46 -24.26 -1.50
C PHE A 47 5.88 -23.81 -1.83
N GLY A 48 6.06 -22.54 -2.22
CA GLY A 48 7.41 -21.99 -2.44
C GLY A 48 8.01 -21.42 -1.16
N ASP A 49 7.13 -20.88 -0.32
CA ASP A 49 7.44 -20.08 0.85
C ASP A 49 6.27 -20.12 1.85
N MET A 50 6.55 -19.66 3.07
CA MET A 50 5.58 -19.34 4.11
C MET A 50 5.72 -17.86 4.47
N ASP A 51 4.69 -17.08 4.19
CA ASP A 51 4.61 -15.70 4.63
C ASP A 51 4.06 -15.64 6.07
N VAL A 52 4.63 -14.77 6.91
CA VAL A 52 4.18 -14.49 8.27
C VAL A 52 4.07 -12.98 8.44
N VAL A 53 2.86 -12.47 8.57
CA VAL A 53 2.63 -11.05 8.90
C VAL A 53 2.79 -10.88 10.41
N VAL A 54 3.62 -9.93 10.84
CA VAL A 54 3.90 -9.68 12.26
C VAL A 54 3.67 -8.22 12.61
N ALA A 55 3.15 -7.95 13.80
CA ALA A 55 3.04 -6.58 14.30
C ALA A 55 4.44 -5.98 14.50
N SER A 56 4.65 -4.79 13.94
CA SER A 56 5.88 -4.02 14.13
C SER A 56 6.10 -3.69 15.59
N ARG A 57 7.34 -3.86 16.05
CA ARG A 57 7.72 -3.66 17.45
C ARG A 57 9.13 -3.06 17.58
N PRO A 58 9.41 -2.27 18.63
CA PRO A 58 10.72 -1.63 18.81
C PRO A 58 11.89 -2.60 18.94
N ASP A 59 11.67 -3.74 19.59
CA ASP A 59 12.63 -4.81 19.87
C ASP A 59 12.70 -5.88 18.76
N TRP A 60 12.24 -5.54 17.54
CA TRP A 60 12.21 -6.49 16.42
C TRP A 60 13.59 -7.07 16.06
N GLY A 61 14.69 -6.37 16.37
CA GLY A 61 16.05 -6.90 16.23
C GLY A 61 16.29 -8.14 17.10
N GLU A 62 15.95 -8.04 18.38
CA GLU A 62 16.12 -9.13 19.35
C GLU A 62 15.20 -10.30 19.01
N VAL A 63 13.91 -10.02 18.80
CA VAL A 63 12.91 -11.04 18.46
C VAL A 63 13.31 -11.87 17.23
N ARG A 64 13.86 -11.24 16.18
CA ARG A 64 14.35 -11.97 15.00
C ARG A 64 15.51 -12.91 15.31
N ALA A 65 16.43 -12.50 16.18
CA ALA A 65 17.54 -13.35 16.60
C ALA A 65 17.05 -14.55 17.42
N GLU A 66 16.03 -14.36 18.24
CA GLU A 66 15.39 -15.44 19.00
C GLU A 66 14.63 -16.40 18.09
N ILE A 67 13.80 -15.90 17.17
CA ILE A 67 13.13 -16.70 16.14
C ILE A 67 14.15 -17.55 15.39
N ALA A 68 15.26 -16.95 14.95
CA ALA A 68 16.28 -17.65 14.17
C ALA A 68 16.92 -18.80 14.97
N ARG A 69 17.26 -18.56 16.24
CA ARG A 69 17.86 -19.56 17.11
C ARG A 69 16.86 -20.67 17.46
N ASP A 70 15.66 -20.31 17.87
CA ASP A 70 14.70 -21.24 18.47
C ASP A 70 14.05 -22.15 17.40
N LEU A 71 13.86 -21.66 16.16
CA LEU A 71 13.38 -22.46 15.03
C LEU A 71 14.50 -23.18 14.26
N GLY A 72 15.75 -23.04 14.69
CA GLY A 72 16.90 -23.65 14.01
C GLY A 72 17.06 -23.15 12.57
N VAL A 73 16.87 -21.86 12.34
CA VAL A 73 17.04 -21.21 11.04
C VAL A 73 18.48 -21.36 10.58
N THR A 74 18.67 -21.82 9.34
CA THR A 74 20.00 -22.09 8.78
C THR A 74 20.56 -20.92 7.98
N GLN A 75 19.69 -20.07 7.43
CA GLN A 75 20.07 -18.89 6.66
C GLN A 75 19.08 -17.75 6.89
N THR A 76 19.59 -16.52 6.88
CA THR A 76 18.78 -15.30 6.99
C THR A 76 19.20 -14.27 5.96
N LYS A 77 18.25 -13.50 5.43
CA LYS A 77 18.46 -12.32 4.60
C LYS A 77 17.45 -11.24 4.99
N ALA A 78 17.84 -9.97 4.89
CA ALA A 78 16.92 -8.85 5.03
C ALA A 78 16.80 -8.13 3.68
N VAL A 79 15.58 -8.02 3.16
CA VAL A 79 15.28 -7.30 1.91
C VAL A 79 14.26 -6.22 2.22
N GLY A 80 14.73 -4.96 2.25
CA GLY A 80 13.91 -3.86 2.78
C GLY A 80 13.57 -4.10 4.26
N HIS A 81 12.27 -4.13 4.57
CA HIS A 81 11.78 -4.37 5.93
C HIS A 81 11.44 -5.84 6.21
N VAL A 82 11.53 -6.72 5.20
CA VAL A 82 11.17 -8.14 5.31
C VAL A 82 12.36 -8.93 5.87
N PHE A 83 12.09 -9.78 6.87
CA PHE A 83 13.05 -10.71 7.42
C PHE A 83 12.81 -12.10 6.85
N SER A 84 13.68 -12.51 5.93
CA SER A 84 13.57 -13.77 5.20
C SER A 84 14.50 -14.82 5.79
N THR A 85 13.98 -16.03 6.01
CA THR A 85 14.71 -17.12 6.66
C THR A 85 14.59 -18.42 5.89
N VAL A 86 15.49 -19.36 6.15
CA VAL A 86 15.35 -20.77 5.76
C VAL A 86 15.08 -21.58 7.03
N CYS A 87 13.82 -21.94 7.24
CA CYS A 87 13.35 -22.76 8.36
C CYS A 87 13.04 -24.15 7.85
N ARG A 88 13.78 -25.17 8.31
CA ARG A 88 13.59 -26.59 7.88
C ARG A 88 13.55 -26.79 6.36
N GLY A 89 14.35 -26.03 5.60
CA GLY A 89 14.38 -26.11 4.14
C GLY A 89 13.23 -25.39 3.44
N LEU A 90 12.38 -24.65 4.16
CA LEU A 90 11.34 -23.78 3.64
C LEU A 90 11.76 -22.30 3.77
N GLN A 91 11.58 -21.50 2.72
CA GLN A 91 11.69 -20.05 2.84
C GLN A 91 10.53 -19.54 3.72
N THR A 92 10.84 -18.92 4.85
CA THR A 92 9.84 -18.31 5.74
C THR A 92 10.12 -16.81 5.86
N ASP A 93 9.18 -16.00 5.38
CA ASP A 93 9.31 -14.55 5.25
C ASP A 93 8.42 -13.85 6.29
N PHE A 94 9.05 -13.10 7.20
CA PHE A 94 8.35 -12.31 8.21
C PHE A 94 8.19 -10.87 7.71
N PHE A 95 6.95 -10.37 7.67
CA PHE A 95 6.55 -9.05 7.19
C PHE A 95 6.08 -8.18 8.35
N PRO A 96 6.94 -7.29 8.89
CA PRO A 96 6.55 -6.34 9.91
C PRO A 96 5.60 -5.29 9.35
N VAL A 97 4.42 -5.17 9.94
CA VAL A 97 3.43 -4.15 9.64
C VAL A 97 2.99 -3.45 10.93
N PRO A 98 2.71 -2.13 10.93
CA PRO A 98 2.08 -1.49 12.08
C PRO A 98 0.88 -2.30 12.57
N GLU A 99 0.76 -2.54 13.88
CA GLU A 99 -0.26 -3.44 14.47
C GLU A 99 -1.67 -3.14 13.95
N ARG A 100 -1.98 -1.85 13.79
CA ARG A 100 -3.25 -1.35 13.23
C ARG A 100 -3.59 -1.86 11.82
N TYR A 101 -2.63 -2.45 11.10
CA TYR A 101 -2.77 -3.01 9.77
C TYR A 101 -2.63 -4.54 9.73
N LEU A 102 -2.38 -5.20 10.86
CA LEU A 102 -2.10 -6.64 10.92
C LEU A 102 -3.19 -7.48 10.21
N ASP A 103 -4.45 -7.26 10.57
CA ASP A 103 -5.56 -8.05 10.03
C ASP A 103 -5.85 -7.75 8.55
N ILE A 104 -5.72 -6.49 8.13
CA ILE A 104 -6.00 -6.12 6.73
C ILE A 104 -4.86 -6.51 5.79
N ALA A 105 -3.61 -6.49 6.26
CA ALA A 105 -2.46 -7.06 5.55
C ALA A 105 -2.62 -8.58 5.40
N TYR A 106 -3.02 -9.27 6.46
CA TYR A 106 -3.39 -10.69 6.40
C TYR A 106 -4.46 -10.97 5.35
N SER A 107 -5.57 -10.22 5.36
CA SER A 107 -6.65 -10.41 4.39
C SER A 107 -6.19 -10.15 2.95
N PHE A 108 -5.33 -9.15 2.74
CA PHE A 108 -4.75 -8.85 1.43
C PHE A 108 -3.85 -9.98 0.89
N MET A 109 -3.08 -10.62 1.77
CA MET A 109 -2.14 -11.69 1.41
C MET A 109 -2.80 -13.08 1.31
N CYS A 110 -4.01 -13.25 1.83
CA CYS A 110 -4.72 -14.53 1.73
C CYS A 110 -5.05 -14.92 0.29
N PHE A 111 -5.00 -16.23 0.03
CA PHE A 111 -5.39 -16.87 -1.23
C PHE A 111 -4.61 -16.38 -2.45
N ASN A 112 -3.28 -16.23 -2.31
CA ASN A 112 -2.34 -15.78 -3.34
C ASN A 112 -2.63 -14.34 -3.83
N ASP A 113 -3.16 -14.19 -5.05
CA ASP A 113 -3.31 -12.91 -5.75
C ASP A 113 -4.69 -12.26 -5.56
N VAL A 114 -5.55 -12.80 -4.69
CA VAL A 114 -6.91 -12.25 -4.44
C VAL A 114 -6.87 -10.78 -4.08
N GLY A 115 -5.98 -10.36 -3.18
CA GLY A 115 -5.85 -8.95 -2.83
C GLY A 115 -5.55 -8.06 -4.03
N ASN A 116 -4.77 -8.55 -4.99
CA ASN A 116 -4.47 -7.83 -6.24
C ASN A 116 -5.69 -7.78 -7.18
N PHE A 117 -6.48 -8.85 -7.26
CA PHE A 117 -7.71 -8.85 -8.06
C PHE A 117 -8.76 -7.89 -7.48
N ILE A 118 -8.97 -7.91 -6.17
CA ILE A 118 -9.82 -6.94 -5.46
C ILE A 118 -9.34 -5.52 -5.73
N GLY A 119 -8.03 -5.26 -5.61
CA GLY A 119 -7.46 -3.93 -5.89
C GLY A 119 -7.71 -3.43 -7.31
N ARG A 120 -7.79 -4.32 -8.30
CA ARG A 120 -8.17 -3.96 -9.68
C ARG A 120 -9.64 -3.57 -9.81
N ILE A 121 -10.53 -4.23 -9.07
CA ILE A 121 -11.94 -3.83 -8.99
C ILE A 121 -12.04 -2.45 -8.34
N CYS A 122 -11.39 -2.24 -7.19
CA CYS A 122 -11.39 -0.97 -6.45
C CYS A 122 -10.91 0.23 -7.30
N ARG A 123 -9.92 0.03 -8.18
CA ARG A 123 -9.33 1.12 -9.00
C ARG A 123 -10.37 1.86 -9.85
N ARG A 124 -11.51 1.23 -10.19
CA ARG A 124 -12.61 1.85 -10.95
C ARG A 124 -13.30 2.98 -10.19
N PHE A 125 -13.25 2.92 -8.87
CA PHE A 125 -13.88 3.88 -7.95
C PHE A 125 -12.92 4.96 -7.46
N ASP A 126 -11.74 5.08 -8.08
CA ASP A 126 -10.60 5.80 -7.50
C ASP A 126 -10.26 5.34 -6.09
N LEU A 127 -10.47 4.05 -5.81
CA LEU A 127 -10.04 3.41 -4.59
C LEU A 127 -8.74 2.63 -4.81
N LYS A 128 -7.94 2.52 -3.76
CA LYS A 128 -6.72 1.72 -3.69
C LYS A 128 -6.88 0.76 -2.52
N TYR A 129 -6.86 -0.53 -2.82
CA TYR A 129 -6.81 -1.60 -1.81
C TYR A 129 -5.40 -2.19 -1.75
N GLY A 130 -4.91 -2.45 -0.54
CA GLY A 130 -3.60 -3.05 -0.27
C GLY A 130 -3.44 -3.45 1.19
N GLU A 131 -2.21 -3.70 1.61
CA GLU A 131 -1.85 -4.12 2.98
C GLU A 131 -2.22 -3.09 4.07
N ARG A 132 -2.58 -1.87 3.70
CA ARG A 132 -3.05 -0.81 4.62
C ARG A 132 -4.58 -0.65 4.64
N GLY A 133 -5.30 -1.50 3.91
CA GLY A 133 -6.74 -1.40 3.70
C GLY A 133 -7.12 -0.62 2.45
N LEU A 134 -8.34 -0.08 2.49
CA LEU A 134 -8.96 0.65 1.41
C LEU A 134 -8.75 2.15 1.62
N ALA A 135 -8.25 2.83 0.59
CA ALA A 135 -8.05 4.26 0.56
C ALA A 135 -8.67 4.88 -0.70
N TYR A 136 -9.20 6.10 -0.58
CA TYR A 136 -9.63 6.92 -1.69
C TYR A 136 -8.45 7.71 -2.24
N VAL A 137 -8.28 7.64 -3.55
CA VAL A 137 -7.20 8.30 -4.29
C VAL A 137 -7.66 9.71 -4.64
N TYR A 138 -7.47 10.61 -3.69
CA TYR A 138 -7.74 12.02 -3.89
C TYR A 138 -6.73 12.62 -4.88
N ARG A 139 -7.24 13.33 -5.89
CA ARG A 139 -6.44 14.01 -6.91
C ARG A 139 -6.84 15.47 -6.96
N ARG A 140 -5.85 16.35 -6.87
CA ARG A 140 -6.05 17.80 -7.00
C ARG A 140 -6.49 18.17 -8.40
N GLU A 141 -7.12 19.34 -8.51
CA GLU A 141 -7.23 20.03 -9.79
C GLU A 141 -5.82 20.28 -10.36
N GLY A 142 -5.61 19.91 -11.62
CA GLY A 142 -4.28 19.95 -12.26
C GLY A 142 -3.42 18.68 -12.12
N GLY A 143 -3.88 17.65 -11.39
CA GLY A 143 -3.40 16.25 -11.53
C GLY A 143 -2.07 15.86 -10.87
N ASN A 144 -1.27 16.81 -10.39
CA ASN A 144 0.11 16.53 -9.94
C ASN A 144 0.23 16.01 -8.50
N TYR A 145 -0.75 16.24 -7.63
CA TYR A 145 -0.73 15.77 -6.25
C TYR A 145 -1.81 14.72 -6.00
N ARG A 146 -1.40 13.69 -5.27
CA ARG A 146 -2.21 12.55 -4.90
C ARG A 146 -2.05 12.28 -3.40
N ALA A 147 -3.16 12.35 -2.68
CA ALA A 147 -3.24 11.82 -1.31
C ALA A 147 -4.06 10.51 -1.35
N ASP A 148 -3.63 9.51 -0.60
CA ASP A 148 -4.42 8.32 -0.35
C ASP A 148 -5.12 8.53 1.01
N LEU A 149 -6.43 8.81 0.97
CA LEU A 149 -7.28 9.08 2.14
C LEU A 149 -7.86 7.77 2.67
N GLU A 150 -7.70 7.46 3.96
CA GLU A 150 -8.14 6.18 4.51
C GLU A 150 -9.67 6.07 4.47
N VAL A 151 -10.19 4.97 3.93
CA VAL A 151 -11.64 4.69 3.88
C VAL A 151 -11.99 3.66 4.94
N THR A 152 -11.35 2.48 4.89
CA THR A 152 -11.57 1.45 5.91
C THR A 152 -10.43 0.44 5.93
N ARG A 153 -10.26 -0.22 7.07
CA ARG A 153 -9.37 -1.38 7.25
C ARG A 153 -10.17 -2.67 7.46
N ASP A 154 -11.49 -2.59 7.47
CA ASP A 154 -12.38 -3.72 7.66
C ASP A 154 -12.61 -4.44 6.32
N PHE A 155 -12.10 -5.67 6.22
CA PHE A 155 -12.20 -6.46 5.01
C PHE A 155 -13.64 -6.89 4.70
N GLU A 156 -14.47 -7.12 5.72
CA GLU A 156 -15.89 -7.46 5.54
C GLU A 156 -16.64 -6.30 4.88
N ARG A 157 -16.37 -5.07 5.33
CA ARG A 157 -16.95 -3.85 4.75
C ARG A 157 -16.50 -3.66 3.29
N ILE A 158 -15.26 -3.99 2.97
CA ILE A 158 -14.74 -3.97 1.59
C ILE A 158 -15.46 -5.01 0.74
N CYS A 159 -15.61 -6.24 1.23
CA CYS A 159 -16.37 -7.29 0.55
C CYS A 159 -17.82 -6.87 0.31
N GLY A 160 -18.49 -6.33 1.33
CA GLY A 160 -19.87 -5.83 1.23
C GLY A 160 -20.03 -4.74 0.18
N PHE A 161 -19.13 -3.75 0.15
CA PHE A 161 -19.12 -2.72 -0.89
C PHE A 161 -18.95 -3.30 -2.30
N LEU A 162 -18.12 -4.33 -2.44
CA LEU A 162 -17.85 -4.97 -3.72
C LEU A 162 -18.87 -6.04 -4.11
N GLY A 163 -19.89 -6.31 -3.29
CA GLY A 163 -20.85 -7.40 -3.50
C GLY A 163 -20.20 -8.78 -3.48
N LEU A 164 -19.14 -8.96 -2.69
CA LEU A 164 -18.44 -10.22 -2.49
C LEU A 164 -18.90 -10.90 -1.19
N ASP A 165 -19.02 -12.22 -1.22
CA ASP A 165 -19.43 -13.01 -0.07
C ASP A 165 -18.27 -13.17 0.93
N HIS A 166 -18.26 -12.37 1.99
CA HIS A 166 -17.25 -12.47 3.05
C HIS A 166 -17.33 -13.80 3.81
N GLY A 167 -18.52 -14.39 3.95
CA GLY A 167 -18.70 -15.69 4.61
C GLY A 167 -18.00 -16.81 3.85
N ALA A 168 -18.11 -16.83 2.52
CA ALA A 168 -17.34 -17.75 1.67
C ALA A 168 -15.83 -17.55 1.83
N TRP A 169 -15.36 -16.30 1.91
CA TRP A 169 -13.95 -16.00 2.17
C TRP A 169 -13.50 -16.49 3.55
N GLN A 170 -14.33 -16.36 4.59
CA GLN A 170 -14.05 -16.87 5.93
C GLN A 170 -14.01 -18.40 5.96
N ALA A 171 -14.94 -19.08 5.29
CA ALA A 171 -14.94 -20.54 5.16
C ALA A 171 -13.71 -21.06 4.39
N GLY A 172 -13.18 -20.25 3.47
CA GLY A 172 -12.04 -20.60 2.64
C GLY A 172 -12.45 -21.33 1.35
N PHE A 173 -11.47 -21.54 0.48
CA PHE A 173 -11.70 -22.08 -0.86
C PHE A 173 -11.06 -23.44 -1.03
N ALA A 174 -11.81 -24.40 -1.58
CA ALA A 174 -11.28 -25.73 -1.85
C ALA A 174 -10.20 -25.73 -2.93
N SER A 175 -10.32 -24.85 -3.93
CA SER A 175 -9.45 -24.83 -5.10
C SER A 175 -9.21 -23.41 -5.63
N LEU A 176 -8.20 -23.24 -6.48
CA LEU A 176 -7.94 -21.97 -7.13
C LEU A 176 -9.09 -21.51 -8.07
N PRO A 177 -9.75 -22.38 -8.85
CA PRO A 177 -10.98 -22.02 -9.56
C PRO A 177 -12.08 -21.44 -8.66
N ALA A 178 -12.27 -21.99 -7.45
CA ALA A 178 -13.28 -21.45 -6.51
C ALA A 178 -12.93 -20.02 -6.06
N VAL A 179 -11.63 -19.73 -5.87
CA VAL A 179 -11.15 -18.36 -5.62
C VAL A 179 -11.48 -17.43 -6.79
N PHE A 180 -11.27 -17.89 -8.01
CA PHE A 180 -11.57 -17.12 -9.22
C PHE A 180 -13.06 -16.83 -9.38
N ASP A 181 -13.91 -17.85 -9.20
CA ASP A 181 -15.36 -17.70 -9.26
C ASP A 181 -15.86 -16.68 -8.22
N TRP A 182 -15.31 -16.71 -7.00
CA TRP A 182 -15.63 -15.75 -5.96
C TRP A 182 -15.29 -14.31 -6.36
N VAL A 183 -14.11 -14.06 -6.95
CA VAL A 183 -13.72 -12.73 -7.44
C VAL A 183 -14.64 -12.27 -8.58
N ILE A 184 -14.96 -13.16 -9.53
CA ILE A 184 -15.81 -12.86 -10.70
C ILE A 184 -17.25 -12.54 -10.29
N ALA A 185 -17.72 -13.11 -9.18
CA ALA A 185 -19.06 -12.89 -8.64
C ALA A 185 -19.34 -11.41 -8.34
N SER A 186 -18.33 -10.62 -7.97
CA SER A 186 -18.50 -9.18 -7.72
C SER A 186 -19.22 -8.49 -8.89
N PRO A 187 -20.33 -7.75 -8.68
CA PRO A 187 -21.01 -7.00 -9.75
C PRO A 187 -20.09 -6.01 -10.48
N TYR A 188 -18.99 -5.60 -9.85
CA TYR A 188 -18.03 -4.65 -10.38
C TYR A 188 -16.82 -5.30 -11.06
N PHE A 189 -16.72 -6.64 -11.05
CA PHE A 189 -15.69 -7.34 -11.80
C PHE A 189 -15.80 -7.02 -13.29
N SER A 190 -14.65 -6.84 -13.96
CA SER A 190 -14.62 -6.84 -15.41
C SER A 190 -13.34 -7.42 -15.96
N VAL A 191 -13.49 -8.08 -17.10
CA VAL A 191 -12.44 -8.79 -17.82
C VAL A 191 -11.49 -7.86 -18.57
N ALA A 192 -11.90 -6.61 -18.84
CA ALA A 192 -11.14 -5.68 -19.67
C ALA A 192 -9.65 -5.54 -19.26
N PRO A 193 -9.30 -5.34 -17.97
CA PRO A 193 -7.90 -5.22 -17.55
C PRO A 193 -7.05 -6.49 -17.75
N TYR A 194 -7.68 -7.63 -18.04
CA TYR A 194 -7.04 -8.94 -18.18
C TYR A 194 -6.96 -9.39 -19.63
N LEU A 195 -7.98 -9.10 -20.43
CA LEU A 195 -8.12 -9.62 -21.80
C LEU A 195 -7.83 -8.57 -22.89
N ASP A 196 -8.12 -7.29 -22.63
CA ASP A 196 -8.07 -6.26 -23.69
C ASP A 196 -6.68 -5.63 -23.86
N ASP A 197 -5.87 -5.58 -22.80
CA ASP A 197 -4.56 -4.94 -22.85
C ASP A 197 -3.47 -5.94 -23.33
N GLY A 198 -3.10 -5.84 -24.61
CA GLY A 198 -2.04 -6.62 -25.25
C GLY A 198 -0.66 -6.49 -24.60
N ASP A 199 -0.30 -5.31 -24.11
CA ASP A 199 1.03 -4.97 -23.55
C ASP A 199 0.97 -4.39 -22.11
N SER A 200 -0.06 -4.71 -21.33
CA SER A 200 -0.18 -4.13 -19.98
C SER A 200 0.92 -4.62 -19.01
N PRO A 201 1.25 -3.81 -17.98
CA PRO A 201 2.03 -4.26 -16.82
C PRO A 201 1.46 -5.50 -16.12
N LEU A 202 0.19 -5.86 -16.37
CA LEU A 202 -0.39 -7.11 -15.90
C LEU A 202 0.21 -8.31 -16.63
N ARG A 203 0.40 -8.26 -17.95
CA ARG A 203 1.02 -9.36 -18.73
C ARG A 203 2.47 -9.57 -18.35
N GLU A 204 3.23 -8.50 -18.15
CA GLU A 204 4.59 -8.57 -17.58
C GLU A 204 4.57 -9.29 -16.22
N ARG A 205 3.62 -8.91 -15.35
CA ARG A 205 3.43 -9.57 -14.05
C ARG A 205 2.93 -11.01 -14.17
N ALA A 206 2.17 -11.36 -15.19
CA ALA A 206 1.73 -12.73 -15.44
C ALA A 206 2.91 -13.66 -15.77
N GLY A 207 3.93 -13.15 -16.46
CA GLY A 207 5.20 -13.86 -16.67
C GLY A 207 5.98 -14.14 -15.38
N VAL A 208 5.74 -13.36 -14.32
CA VAL A 208 6.39 -13.51 -13.01
C VAL A 208 5.50 -14.27 -12.01
N ARG A 209 4.18 -14.07 -12.06
CA ARG A 209 3.18 -14.63 -11.12
C ARG A 209 2.27 -15.62 -11.82
N SER A 210 2.44 -16.90 -11.49
CA SER A 210 1.67 -18.00 -12.07
C SER A 210 0.15 -17.89 -11.83
N THR A 211 -0.30 -17.35 -10.70
CA THR A 211 -1.74 -17.24 -10.40
C THR A 211 -2.46 -16.27 -11.34
N VAL A 212 -1.82 -15.16 -11.71
CA VAL A 212 -2.38 -14.18 -12.66
C VAL A 212 -2.52 -14.81 -14.05
N ALA A 213 -1.49 -15.51 -14.52
CA ALA A 213 -1.52 -16.21 -15.80
C ALA A 213 -2.66 -17.24 -15.85
N ARG A 214 -2.79 -18.06 -14.78
CA ARG A 214 -3.87 -19.03 -14.63
C ARG A 214 -5.27 -18.38 -14.59
N PHE A 215 -5.39 -17.17 -14.04
CA PHE A 215 -6.66 -16.46 -14.06
C PHE A 215 -7.05 -15.98 -15.46
N ILE A 216 -6.10 -15.46 -16.25
CA ILE A 216 -6.33 -15.07 -17.65
C ILE A 216 -6.74 -16.28 -18.50
N GLU A 217 -6.05 -17.40 -18.31
CA GLU A 217 -6.39 -18.68 -18.95
C GLU A 217 -7.80 -19.13 -18.55
N TYR A 218 -8.13 -19.07 -17.25
CA TYR A 218 -9.44 -19.45 -16.73
C TYR A 218 -10.58 -18.61 -17.35
N LEU A 219 -10.41 -17.29 -17.43
CA LEU A 219 -11.37 -16.40 -18.06
C LEU A 219 -11.57 -16.74 -19.55
N SER A 220 -10.47 -16.92 -20.28
CA SER A 220 -10.48 -17.24 -21.71
C SER A 220 -11.13 -18.60 -21.99
N ALA A 221 -10.72 -19.64 -21.25
CA ALA A 221 -11.20 -21.01 -21.44
C ALA A 221 -12.70 -21.16 -21.15
N ARG A 222 -13.25 -20.33 -20.25
CA ARG A 222 -14.67 -20.32 -19.91
C ARG A 222 -15.50 -19.30 -20.68
N GLY A 223 -14.89 -18.52 -21.58
CA GLY A 223 -15.60 -17.49 -22.33
C GLY A 223 -16.25 -16.42 -21.45
N ILE A 224 -15.65 -16.11 -20.29
CA ILE A 224 -16.18 -15.09 -19.38
C ILE A 224 -15.98 -13.71 -20.02
N ASP A 225 -17.06 -12.96 -20.21
CA ASP A 225 -17.02 -11.61 -20.79
C ASP A 225 -17.85 -10.59 -19.98
N LYS A 226 -17.57 -10.50 -18.67
CA LYS A 226 -18.26 -9.55 -17.78
C LYS A 226 -17.68 -8.14 -17.97
N ARG A 227 -18.52 -7.20 -18.43
CA ARG A 227 -18.17 -5.81 -18.72
C ARG A 227 -19.27 -4.85 -18.21
N PRO A 228 -19.34 -4.59 -16.88
CA PRO A 228 -20.33 -3.66 -16.36
C PRO A 228 -20.06 -2.26 -16.93
N PRO A 229 -21.12 -1.48 -17.21
CA PRO A 229 -20.98 -0.13 -17.74
C PRO A 229 -20.16 0.73 -16.79
N LEU A 230 -19.26 1.54 -17.35
CA LEU A 230 -18.37 2.39 -16.58
C LEU A 230 -18.80 3.85 -16.73
N GLY A 231 -19.27 4.45 -15.63
CA GLY A 231 -19.39 5.90 -15.50
C GLY A 231 -18.03 6.58 -15.24
N ASP A 232 -18.04 7.92 -15.22
CA ASP A 232 -16.90 8.71 -14.79
C ASP A 232 -16.49 8.35 -13.34
N ARG A 233 -15.20 8.25 -13.05
CA ARG A 233 -14.74 7.77 -11.73
C ARG A 233 -15.23 8.63 -10.58
N ARG A 234 -15.37 9.94 -10.80
CA ARG A 234 -15.83 10.87 -9.75
C ARG A 234 -17.31 10.68 -9.43
N SER A 235 -18.08 10.11 -10.36
CA SER A 235 -19.50 9.82 -10.15
C SER A 235 -19.75 8.78 -9.06
N TYR A 236 -18.74 8.01 -8.67
CA TYR A 236 -18.86 7.01 -7.61
C TYR A 236 -18.60 7.55 -6.19
N LEU A 237 -18.10 8.78 -6.04
CA LEU A 237 -17.80 9.33 -4.71
C LEU A 237 -19.03 9.32 -3.76
N PRO A 238 -20.25 9.70 -4.19
CA PRO A 238 -21.44 9.59 -3.33
C PRO A 238 -21.71 8.17 -2.85
N MET A 239 -21.48 7.17 -3.70
CA MET A 239 -21.64 5.75 -3.34
C MET A 239 -20.62 5.33 -2.27
N ILE A 240 -19.38 5.79 -2.36
CA ILE A 240 -18.33 5.51 -1.36
C ILE A 240 -18.67 6.17 -0.03
N LEU A 241 -19.10 7.45 -0.05
CA LEU A 241 -19.50 8.17 1.16
C LEU A 241 -20.68 7.49 1.87
N ALA A 242 -21.66 7.00 1.11
CA ALA A 242 -22.79 6.27 1.65
C ALA A 242 -22.40 4.89 2.22
N ALA A 243 -21.46 4.20 1.57
CA ALA A 243 -20.99 2.89 2.02
C ALA A 243 -20.08 2.97 3.26
N PHE A 244 -19.33 4.06 3.44
CA PHE A 244 -18.34 4.21 4.50
C PHE A 244 -18.49 5.55 5.25
N PRO A 245 -19.63 5.82 5.91
CA PRO A 245 -19.84 7.08 6.64
C PRO A 245 -18.83 7.29 7.77
N GLU A 246 -18.35 6.22 8.38
CA GLU A 246 -17.35 6.23 9.46
C GLU A 246 -15.98 6.75 9.03
N ALA A 247 -15.70 6.75 7.72
CA ALA A 247 -14.42 7.22 7.19
C ALA A 247 -14.27 8.74 7.31
N ASP A 248 -15.36 9.50 7.46
CA ASP A 248 -15.35 10.96 7.32
C ASP A 248 -14.61 11.40 6.03
N LEU A 249 -14.83 10.66 4.94
CA LEU A 249 -14.08 10.91 3.71
C LEU A 249 -14.36 12.33 3.17
N GLY A 250 -15.59 12.84 3.38
CA GLY A 250 -15.93 14.24 3.08
C GLY A 250 -15.06 15.23 3.86
N GLY A 251 -14.94 15.07 5.18
CA GLY A 251 -14.06 15.92 5.99
C GLY A 251 -12.58 15.76 5.65
N GLN A 252 -12.13 14.55 5.29
CA GLN A 252 -10.76 14.34 4.81
C GLN A 252 -10.50 15.11 3.50
N ILE A 253 -11.43 15.08 2.54
CA ILE A 253 -11.31 15.82 1.28
C ILE A 253 -11.27 17.33 1.54
N GLU A 254 -12.13 17.85 2.42
CA GLU A 254 -12.14 19.28 2.74
C GLU A 254 -10.85 19.72 3.47
N ARG A 255 -10.26 18.86 4.32
CA ARG A 255 -8.94 19.11 4.92
C ARG A 255 -7.83 19.20 3.86
N GLU A 256 -7.83 18.31 2.86
CA GLU A 256 -6.87 18.38 1.75
C GLU A 256 -7.04 19.66 0.93
N ARG A 257 -8.28 20.04 0.61
CA ARG A 257 -8.60 21.29 -0.09
C ARG A 257 -8.17 22.53 0.69
N ALA A 258 -8.37 22.53 2.01
CA ALA A 258 -7.91 23.63 2.86
C ALA A 258 -6.37 23.71 2.91
N ALA A 259 -5.69 22.57 3.02
CA ALA A 259 -4.23 22.49 2.97
C ALA A 259 -3.66 22.98 1.62
N GLU A 260 -4.36 22.68 0.52
CA GLU A 260 -4.06 23.20 -0.82
C GLU A 260 -4.19 24.70 -0.93
N ALA A 261 -5.34 25.24 -0.53
CA ALA A 261 -5.57 26.67 -0.55
C ALA A 261 -4.52 27.40 0.28
N ARG A 262 -4.19 26.87 1.46
CA ARG A 262 -3.12 27.40 2.33
C ARG A 262 -1.75 27.34 1.64
N ARG A 263 -1.39 26.23 1.01
CA ARG A 263 -0.12 26.10 0.26
C ARG A 263 -0.05 27.07 -0.91
N ALA A 264 -1.13 27.21 -1.68
CA ALA A 264 -1.18 28.13 -2.81
C ALA A 264 -1.00 29.60 -2.37
N GLN A 265 -1.58 29.99 -1.24
CA GLN A 265 -1.36 31.31 -0.64
C GLN A 265 0.10 31.52 -0.22
N ILE A 266 0.73 30.51 0.39
CA ILE A 266 2.16 30.56 0.75
C ILE A 266 3.02 30.69 -0.51
N ASP A 267 2.82 29.82 -1.51
CA ASP A 267 3.63 29.79 -2.73
C ASP A 267 3.49 31.08 -3.57
N ALA A 268 2.31 31.72 -3.52
CA ALA A 268 2.09 33.02 -4.14
C ALA A 268 2.91 34.15 -3.48
N LYS A 269 3.06 34.09 -2.15
CA LYS A 269 3.79 35.12 -1.37
C LYS A 269 5.29 34.82 -1.28
N PHE A 270 5.66 33.56 -1.25
CA PHE A 270 7.01 33.08 -1.05
C PHE A 270 7.31 31.87 -1.95
N SER A 271 8.21 32.05 -2.92
CA SER A 271 8.71 30.96 -3.76
C SER A 271 10.17 31.20 -4.13
N GLY A 272 10.90 30.13 -4.45
CA GLY A 272 12.29 30.26 -4.92
C GLY A 272 12.41 31.19 -6.14
N LYS A 273 11.44 31.15 -7.06
CA LYS A 273 11.36 32.08 -8.20
C LYS A 273 11.25 33.54 -7.78
N ARG A 274 10.56 33.81 -6.68
CA ARG A 274 10.47 35.17 -6.11
C ARG A 274 11.80 35.58 -5.49
N VAL A 275 12.42 34.70 -4.70
CA VAL A 275 13.73 34.95 -4.08
C VAL A 275 14.79 35.27 -5.14
N MET A 276 14.88 34.49 -6.21
CA MET A 276 15.81 34.74 -7.34
C MET A 276 15.55 36.07 -8.06
N ARG A 277 14.31 36.56 -8.06
CA ARG A 277 13.96 37.87 -8.65
C ARG A 277 14.40 39.03 -7.77
N LEU A 278 14.30 38.85 -6.46
CA LEU A 278 14.69 39.86 -5.47
C LEU A 278 16.21 39.93 -5.27
N VAL A 279 16.90 38.81 -5.45
CA VAL A 279 18.36 38.68 -5.31
C VAL A 279 18.92 38.10 -6.62
N PRO A 280 19.17 38.95 -7.63
CA PRO A 280 19.68 38.50 -8.92
C PRO A 280 21.02 37.75 -8.78
N GLY A 281 21.17 36.62 -9.48
CA GLY A 281 22.38 35.80 -9.44
C GLY A 281 22.40 34.73 -8.34
N LEU A 282 21.42 34.73 -7.44
CA LEU A 282 21.29 33.69 -6.41
C LEU A 282 20.70 32.40 -6.98
N GLU A 283 21.49 31.34 -7.08
CA GLU A 283 21.06 30.06 -7.63
C GLU A 283 21.63 28.85 -6.86
N GLY A 284 21.13 27.66 -7.18
CA GLY A 284 21.68 26.39 -6.69
C GLY A 284 21.78 26.30 -5.17
N LYS A 285 22.98 25.98 -4.66
CA LYS A 285 23.23 25.77 -3.23
C LYS A 285 22.98 27.03 -2.39
N ALA A 286 23.42 28.20 -2.87
CA ALA A 286 23.28 29.47 -2.16
C ALA A 286 21.79 29.85 -1.98
N LEU A 287 20.97 29.63 -3.00
CA LEU A 287 19.51 29.79 -2.91
C LEU A 287 18.92 28.87 -1.84
N GLY A 288 19.35 27.61 -1.80
CA GLY A 288 18.91 26.64 -0.80
C GLY A 288 19.29 27.03 0.63
N GLU A 289 20.51 27.52 0.83
CA GLU A 289 21.01 27.98 2.13
C GLU A 289 20.25 29.20 2.62
N LEU A 290 20.03 30.21 1.78
CA LEU A 290 19.23 31.39 2.14
C LEU A 290 17.81 31.01 2.54
N ILE A 291 17.12 30.20 1.72
CA ILE A 291 15.75 29.74 2.01
C ILE A 291 15.70 28.97 3.32
N THR A 292 16.68 28.10 3.57
CA THR A 292 16.75 27.31 4.81
C THR A 292 16.96 28.19 6.03
N ARG A 293 17.89 29.15 5.96
CA ARG A 293 18.16 30.10 7.04
C ARG A 293 16.96 30.99 7.33
N LEU A 294 16.28 31.47 6.28
CA LEU A 294 15.06 32.25 6.44
C LEU A 294 13.96 31.43 7.12
N LYS A 295 13.70 30.20 6.65
CA LYS A 295 12.72 29.30 7.27
C LYS A 295 13.04 29.01 8.72
N GLY A 296 14.31 28.77 9.04
CA GLY A 296 14.78 28.49 10.40
C GLY A 296 14.74 29.70 11.35
N SER A 297 14.49 30.91 10.85
CA SER A 297 14.38 32.11 11.68
C SER A 297 12.99 32.30 12.32
N PHE A 298 12.05 31.38 12.07
CA PHE A 298 10.69 31.44 12.58
C PHE A 298 10.25 30.07 13.15
N ASP A 299 9.56 30.09 14.28
CA ASP A 299 8.93 28.90 14.85
C ASP A 299 7.81 28.36 13.95
N ASP A 300 7.01 29.26 13.35
CA ASP A 300 6.03 28.95 12.31
C ASP A 300 6.24 29.86 11.09
N PHE A 301 7.18 29.46 10.23
CA PHE A 301 7.45 30.17 8.98
C PHE A 301 6.21 30.31 8.10
N GLU A 302 5.39 29.26 8.00
CA GLU A 302 4.22 29.29 7.11
C GLU A 302 3.13 30.23 7.62
N GLY A 303 2.87 30.24 8.93
CA GLY A 303 2.01 31.21 9.58
C GLY A 303 2.50 32.64 9.42
N TRP A 304 3.81 32.87 9.57
CA TRP A 304 4.41 34.18 9.32
C TRP A 304 4.22 34.63 7.87
N VAL A 305 4.51 33.78 6.88
CA VAL A 305 4.30 34.12 5.45
C VAL A 305 2.85 34.51 5.18
N LEU A 306 1.89 33.80 5.75
CA LEU A 306 0.46 34.09 5.55
C LEU A 306 0.05 35.42 6.17
N ALA A 307 0.50 35.71 7.39
CA ALA A 307 0.13 36.91 8.14
C ALA A 307 0.87 38.19 7.69
N THR A 308 2.03 38.06 7.04
CA THR A 308 2.94 39.19 6.79
C THR A 308 2.71 39.83 5.42
N PRO A 309 2.59 41.17 5.30
CA PRO A 309 2.47 41.85 4.01
C PRO A 309 3.63 41.50 3.04
N GLN A 310 3.37 41.56 1.73
CA GLN A 310 4.34 41.11 0.73
C GLN A 310 5.65 41.91 0.78
N GLU A 311 5.55 43.22 1.00
CA GLU A 311 6.71 44.13 1.06
C GLU A 311 7.66 43.77 2.20
N GLU A 312 7.10 43.35 3.33
CA GLU A 312 7.86 42.95 4.51
C GLU A 312 8.57 41.61 4.28
N ILE A 313 7.91 40.67 3.61
CA ILE A 313 8.53 39.40 3.20
C ILE A 313 9.72 39.67 2.28
N ASP A 314 9.52 40.54 1.28
CA ASP A 314 10.56 40.88 0.30
C ASP A 314 11.75 41.57 0.96
N ARG A 315 11.50 42.52 1.87
CA ARG A 315 12.54 43.20 2.66
C ARG A 315 13.35 42.19 3.47
N ARG A 316 12.69 41.24 4.14
CA ARG A 316 13.38 40.25 4.97
C ARG A 316 14.29 39.33 4.14
N ILE A 317 13.87 38.99 2.92
CA ILE A 317 14.69 38.20 1.99
C ILE A 317 15.96 38.96 1.60
N THR A 318 15.85 40.23 1.22
CA THR A 318 17.01 41.04 0.80
C THR A 318 17.95 41.36 1.95
N GLU A 319 17.42 41.66 3.14
CA GLU A 319 18.24 41.84 4.36
C GLU A 319 19.07 40.60 4.68
N LEU A 320 18.44 39.42 4.65
CA LEU A 320 19.14 38.17 4.96
C LEU A 320 20.17 37.80 3.89
N ALA A 321 19.89 38.09 2.62
CA ALA A 321 20.85 37.88 1.54
C ALA A 321 22.08 38.78 1.67
N ALA A 322 21.90 40.06 1.99
CA ALA A 322 23.02 41.00 2.20
C ALA A 322 23.95 40.58 3.35
N LEU A 323 23.41 39.90 4.37
CA LEU A 323 24.21 39.35 5.47
C LEU A 323 25.02 38.11 5.07
N LEU A 324 24.57 37.34 4.07
CA LEU A 324 25.30 36.17 3.58
C LEU A 324 26.43 36.53 2.61
N ASP A 325 26.33 37.67 1.91
CA ASP A 325 27.41 38.18 1.04
C ASP A 325 28.54 38.87 1.83
N ALA A 326 28.33 39.14 3.13
CA ALA A 326 29.28 39.83 4.01
C ALA A 326 30.16 38.87 4.84
N ASP A 327 29.86 37.57 4.82
CA ASP A 327 30.62 36.47 5.46
C ASP A 327 31.48 35.71 4.42
#